data_AF-A0A9D6U7I5-F1
#
_entry.id   AF-A0A9D6U7I5-F1
#
_cell.length_a   1.000
_cell.length_b   1.000
_cell.length_c   1.000
_cell.angle_alpha   90.00
_cell.angle_beta   90.00
_cell.angle_gamma   90.00
#
_symmetry.space_group_name_H-M   'P 1'
#
loop_
_entity.id
_entity.type
_entity.pdbx_description
1 polymer ?
#
loop_
_entity_poly.entity_id
_entity_poly.type
_entity_poly.pdbx_seq_one_letter_code
_entity_poly.pdbx_strand_id
1 'polypeptide(L)'
;MNTEKFISMKWFSERKPYSILHHTEYDLFYLELTRKIFTRINNFLKKYYVPLLKYTPEETRELSYMIGGYAEDIFNDIGIFNTMRQHFKLKFSSPLPIVKNLSPDYNENDIQPEDILFLLWYFHITCVSKGEDKPMLNPSSAGLIKLSKDIFDELDAVVEFPTTDLHNDYFHITDEEEYIPVKNKILWFALKNYLTGFELTRKHEQDMQEYMGNKKIKDKKDIELLSIYNYSTQDIRIFETPLSLGALTSSQLFAKTVRCSENMRTQIANLVVRHYGIFHLQSEDNRYYHFYHTGVKKNYKVIKKSFNNVLPSREQDMWVFNLVAWKGEYELTGTCIPCVYKPDQIRIENLKMQNKFYCFDNDFFKNLNDLASEYSRSAQKFFGKQLISYSDEQELKKDMNNFMRWHQTEMKKKYGGKEEPEEKESTPPEFTIDFESDGDLALFIPENDNTEFILGNNFLENLITTPVEKWSQRDREEAAEMITAESVSAEYVKYLYKKHPDGHWDRALYLPKIDKHALDFLLHFYKPHDFKFRKSPRFTSVDTSVMTEQDNIKMQKGLWTP
;
A
#
# COMPACT_ATOMS: atom_id res chain seq x y z
N MET A 1 -22.02 -14.03 6.52
CA MET A 1 -21.70 -14.35 7.93
C MET A 1 -22.56 -13.46 8.82
N ASN A 2 -23.23 -14.00 9.84
CA ASN A 2 -23.86 -13.16 10.87
C ASN A 2 -22.75 -12.39 11.59
N THR A 3 -22.70 -11.07 11.44
CA THR A 3 -21.78 -10.23 12.21
C THR A 3 -22.20 -10.30 13.67
N GLU A 4 -21.37 -10.91 14.51
CA GLU A 4 -21.51 -10.77 15.96
C GLU A 4 -21.49 -9.26 16.27
N LYS A 5 -22.57 -8.71 16.81
CA LYS A 5 -22.67 -7.26 17.13
C LYS A 5 -21.97 -6.89 18.45
N PHE A 6 -21.26 -7.83 19.05
CA PHE A 6 -20.67 -7.75 20.38
C PHE A 6 -19.22 -8.25 20.35
N ILE A 7 -18.42 -7.77 21.30
CA ILE A 7 -17.02 -8.18 21.48
C ILE A 7 -17.01 -9.48 22.28
N SER A 8 -17.15 -10.61 21.59
CA SER A 8 -17.13 -11.94 22.22
C SER A 8 -15.70 -12.35 22.58
N MET A 9 -15.55 -13.25 23.56
CA MET A 9 -14.23 -13.79 23.91
C MET A 9 -13.60 -14.47 22.69
N LYS A 10 -14.40 -15.22 21.92
CA LYS A 10 -13.95 -15.89 20.70
C LYS A 10 -13.39 -14.89 19.69
N TRP A 11 -14.15 -13.85 19.37
CA TRP A 11 -13.76 -12.82 18.40
C TRP A 11 -12.48 -12.07 18.82
N PHE A 12 -12.36 -11.76 20.11
CA PHE A 12 -11.20 -11.07 20.69
C PHE A 12 -9.96 -11.97 20.67
N SER A 13 -10.12 -13.21 21.10
CA SER A 13 -9.07 -14.22 21.21
C SER A 13 -8.47 -14.60 19.87
N GLU A 14 -9.28 -14.67 18.80
CA GLU A 14 -8.81 -14.97 17.44
C GLU A 14 -7.81 -13.93 16.90
N ARG A 15 -7.74 -12.74 17.53
CA ARG A 15 -6.86 -11.63 17.15
C ARG A 15 -5.60 -11.55 18.01
N LYS A 16 -5.46 -12.36 19.06
CA LYS A 16 -4.23 -12.42 19.87
C LYS A 16 -3.11 -13.19 19.16
N PRO A 17 -1.83 -12.84 19.41
CA PRO A 17 -0.69 -13.45 18.71
C PRO A 17 -0.37 -14.86 19.22
N TYR A 18 -0.77 -15.20 20.44
CA TYR A 18 -0.47 -16.46 21.12
C TYR A 18 -1.66 -17.43 21.10
N SER A 19 -1.36 -18.73 21.19
CA SER A 19 -2.33 -19.83 21.12
C SER A 19 -2.70 -20.43 22.48
N ILE A 20 -2.27 -19.84 23.60
CA ILE A 20 -2.60 -20.36 24.94
C ILE A 20 -4.09 -20.16 25.20
N LEU A 21 -4.70 -21.13 25.90
CA LEU A 21 -6.10 -21.18 26.28
C LEU A 21 -6.62 -19.79 26.70
N HIS A 22 -7.51 -19.28 25.85
CA HIS A 22 -8.42 -18.18 26.13
C HIS A 22 -9.00 -18.39 27.53
N HIS A 23 -9.09 -17.34 28.35
CA HIS A 23 -9.55 -17.32 29.76
C HIS A 23 -8.44 -17.13 30.82
N THR A 24 -7.30 -16.55 30.46
CA THR A 24 -6.38 -15.98 31.46
C THR A 24 -6.98 -14.71 32.07
N GLU A 25 -6.60 -14.39 33.31
CA GLU A 25 -6.96 -13.10 33.95
C GLU A 25 -6.54 -11.91 33.07
N TYR A 26 -5.38 -12.05 32.41
CA TYR A 26 -4.87 -11.11 31.42
C TYR A 26 -5.84 -10.87 30.25
N ASP A 27 -6.25 -11.92 29.54
CA ASP A 27 -7.15 -11.76 28.38
C ASP A 27 -8.53 -11.25 28.77
N LEU A 28 -9.04 -11.68 29.92
CA LEU A 28 -10.33 -11.22 30.44
C LEU A 28 -10.29 -9.72 30.78
N PHE A 29 -9.21 -9.26 31.38
CA PHE A 29 -9.03 -7.83 31.69
C PHE A 29 -9.07 -6.97 30.42
N TYR A 30 -8.25 -7.29 29.41
CA TYR A 30 -8.21 -6.49 28.18
C TYR A 30 -9.48 -6.63 27.33
N LEU A 31 -10.18 -7.77 27.39
CA LEU A 31 -11.50 -7.92 26.80
C LEU A 31 -12.51 -6.97 27.45
N GLU A 32 -12.56 -6.93 28.79
CA GLU A 32 -13.47 -6.03 29.51
C GLU A 32 -13.12 -4.56 29.30
N LEU A 33 -11.84 -4.20 29.25
CA LEU A 33 -11.39 -2.85 28.90
C LEU A 33 -11.89 -2.46 27.50
N THR A 34 -11.74 -3.35 26.52
CA THR A 34 -12.23 -3.15 25.15
C THR A 34 -13.76 -2.96 25.11
N ARG A 35 -14.51 -3.72 25.92
CA ARG A 35 -15.98 -3.57 26.04
C ARG A 35 -16.41 -2.26 26.70
N LYS A 36 -15.64 -1.77 27.69
CA LYS A 36 -15.86 -0.45 28.30
C LYS A 36 -15.67 0.66 27.27
N ILE A 37 -14.59 0.61 26.49
CA ILE A 37 -14.33 1.56 25.39
C ILE A 37 -15.47 1.53 24.37
N PHE A 38 -15.91 0.35 23.95
CA PHE A 38 -17.06 0.19 23.05
C PHE A 38 -18.33 0.85 23.58
N THR A 39 -18.60 0.68 24.86
CA THR A 39 -19.77 1.30 25.52
C THR A 39 -19.62 2.81 25.58
N ARG A 40 -18.42 3.32 25.88
CA ARG A 40 -18.09 4.75 25.90
C ARG A 40 -18.31 5.40 24.53
N ILE A 41 -17.77 4.82 23.46
CA ILE A 41 -17.94 5.31 22.09
C ILE A 41 -19.42 5.32 21.71
N ASN A 42 -20.15 4.22 21.93
CA ASN A 42 -21.58 4.16 21.60
C ASN A 42 -22.41 5.20 22.36
N ASN A 43 -22.14 5.39 23.65
CA ASN A 43 -22.84 6.38 24.46
C ASN A 43 -22.54 7.81 23.98
N PHE A 44 -21.28 8.06 23.61
CA PHE A 44 -20.88 9.34 23.02
C PHE A 44 -21.64 9.63 21.72
N LEU A 45 -21.65 8.68 20.78
CA LEU A 45 -22.32 8.82 19.49
C LEU A 45 -23.85 8.96 19.60
N LYS A 46 -24.47 8.38 20.63
CA LYS A 46 -25.90 8.57 20.93
C LYS A 46 -26.19 9.93 21.54
N LYS A 47 -25.30 10.42 22.42
CA LYS A 47 -25.48 11.67 23.16
C LYS A 47 -25.16 12.90 22.31
N TYR A 48 -24.15 12.80 21.46
CA TYR A 48 -23.66 13.89 20.62
C TYR A 48 -23.91 13.57 19.17
N TYR A 49 -24.71 14.42 18.50
CA TYR A 49 -24.81 14.35 17.05
C TYR A 49 -23.51 14.88 16.43
N VAL A 50 -22.66 13.97 15.96
CA VAL A 50 -21.46 14.29 15.19
C VAL A 50 -21.68 13.75 13.78
N PRO A 51 -22.15 14.57 12.82
CA PRO A 51 -22.59 14.10 11.50
C PRO A 51 -21.56 13.24 10.76
N LEU A 52 -20.27 13.53 10.99
CA LEU A 52 -19.13 12.85 10.37
C LEU A 52 -18.75 11.54 11.09
N LEU A 53 -19.11 11.33 12.35
CA LEU A 53 -18.76 10.12 13.12
C LEU A 53 -19.96 9.19 13.24
N LYS A 54 -20.37 8.55 12.13
CA LYS A 54 -21.46 7.57 12.12
C LYS A 54 -20.90 6.16 11.96
N TYR A 55 -20.48 5.56 13.06
CA TYR A 55 -19.95 4.20 13.05
C TYR A 55 -21.05 3.15 13.09
N THR A 56 -20.93 2.12 12.26
CA THR A 56 -21.68 0.87 12.41
C THR A 56 -21.27 0.14 13.69
N PRO A 57 -22.08 -0.79 14.22
CA PRO A 57 -21.68 -1.61 15.36
C PRO A 57 -20.36 -2.36 15.13
N GLU A 58 -20.14 -2.84 13.91
CA GLU A 58 -18.92 -3.51 13.49
C GLU A 58 -17.72 -2.55 13.51
N GLU A 59 -17.85 -1.35 12.95
CA GLU A 59 -16.82 -0.31 12.99
C GLU A 59 -16.51 0.12 14.43
N THR A 60 -17.53 0.34 15.28
CA THR A 60 -17.32 0.66 16.69
C THR A 60 -16.57 -0.45 17.41
N ARG A 61 -16.83 -1.71 17.10
CA ARG A 61 -16.10 -2.85 17.66
C ARG A 61 -14.63 -2.85 17.25
N GLU A 62 -14.33 -2.68 15.96
CA GLU A 62 -12.94 -2.66 15.48
C GLU A 62 -12.17 -1.47 16.05
N LEU A 63 -12.79 -0.29 16.11
CA LEU A 63 -12.19 0.90 16.75
C LEU A 63 -11.93 0.66 18.24
N SER A 64 -12.85 0.01 18.94
CA SER A 64 -12.66 -0.32 20.36
C SER A 64 -11.49 -1.27 20.56
N TYR A 65 -11.34 -2.26 19.67
CA TYR A 65 -10.21 -3.19 19.69
C TYR A 65 -8.88 -2.49 19.37
N MET A 66 -8.87 -1.55 18.42
CA MET A 66 -7.69 -0.72 18.15
C MET A 66 -7.24 0.05 19.39
N ILE A 67 -8.17 0.75 20.04
CA ILE A 67 -7.83 1.56 21.23
C ILE A 67 -7.49 0.66 22.42
N GLY A 68 -8.19 -0.45 22.62
CA GLY A 68 -7.88 -1.43 23.67
C GLY A 68 -6.51 -2.10 23.47
N GLY A 69 -6.15 -2.41 22.22
CA GLY A 69 -4.83 -2.93 21.87
C GLY A 69 -3.72 -1.90 22.01
N TYR A 70 -4.00 -0.62 21.74
CA TYR A 70 -3.08 0.47 22.08
C TYR A 70 -2.84 0.58 23.59
N ALA A 71 -3.90 0.48 24.40
CA ALA A 71 -3.75 0.48 25.85
C ALA A 71 -2.92 -0.73 26.33
N GLU A 72 -3.17 -1.92 25.79
CA GLU A 72 -2.39 -3.13 26.06
C GLU A 72 -0.91 -2.97 25.69
N ASP A 73 -0.63 -2.35 24.55
CA ASP A 73 0.71 -2.08 24.04
C ASP A 73 1.50 -1.16 24.98
N ILE A 74 0.89 -0.06 25.43
CA ILE A 74 1.53 0.88 26.36
C ILE A 74 1.68 0.27 27.76
N PHE A 75 0.62 -0.35 28.31
CA PHE A 75 0.66 -0.94 29.66
C PHE A 75 1.70 -2.07 29.79
N ASN A 76 1.98 -2.81 28.71
CA ASN A 76 2.92 -3.94 28.72
C ASN A 76 4.24 -3.67 28.02
N ASP A 77 4.50 -2.45 27.56
CA ASP A 77 5.70 -2.10 26.78
C ASP A 77 5.95 -3.08 25.60
N ILE A 78 4.90 -3.36 24.81
CA ILE A 78 5.01 -4.26 23.65
C ILE A 78 5.81 -3.56 22.54
N GLY A 79 5.61 -2.26 22.35
CA GLY A 79 6.42 -1.39 21.49
C GLY A 79 5.90 -1.20 20.06
N ILE A 80 4.68 -1.62 19.73
CA ILE A 80 4.15 -1.52 18.35
C ILE A 80 3.89 -0.05 17.98
N PHE A 81 3.13 0.67 18.81
CA PHE A 81 2.81 2.08 18.60
C PHE A 81 4.07 2.95 18.71
N ASN A 82 4.95 2.63 19.66
CA ASN A 82 6.22 3.35 19.82
C ASN A 82 7.09 3.23 18.57
N THR A 83 7.16 2.05 17.96
CA THR A 83 7.85 1.82 16.68
C THR A 83 7.30 2.72 15.57
N MET A 84 5.98 2.85 15.49
CA MET A 84 5.31 3.75 14.54
C MET A 84 5.65 5.22 14.82
N ARG A 85 5.56 5.69 16.06
CA ARG A 85 5.94 7.07 16.44
C ARG A 85 7.39 7.38 16.10
N GLN A 86 8.31 6.45 16.35
CA GLN A 86 9.73 6.61 15.99
C GLN A 86 9.92 6.72 14.48
N HIS A 87 9.21 5.90 13.70
CA HIS A 87 9.21 6.03 12.23
C HIS A 87 8.71 7.41 11.81
N PHE A 88 7.64 7.92 12.41
CA PHE A 88 7.12 9.25 12.11
C PHE A 88 8.07 10.37 12.52
N LYS A 89 8.72 10.28 13.69
CA LYS A 89 9.76 11.24 14.10
C LYS A 89 10.89 11.30 13.10
N LEU A 90 11.40 10.14 12.67
CA LEU A 90 12.50 10.06 11.72
C LEU A 90 12.11 10.60 10.35
N LYS A 91 10.90 10.29 9.88
CA LYS A 91 10.46 10.63 8.52
C LYS A 91 9.84 12.03 8.40
N PHE A 92 9.03 12.42 9.38
CA PHE A 92 8.17 13.60 9.37
C PHE A 92 8.48 14.57 10.51
N SER A 93 9.54 14.34 11.28
CA SER A 93 9.98 15.25 12.36
C SER A 93 8.95 15.46 13.48
N SER A 94 7.98 14.56 13.62
CA SER A 94 6.96 14.57 14.69
C SER A 94 6.49 13.14 14.98
N PRO A 95 6.25 12.76 16.25
CA PRO A 95 5.64 11.46 16.57
C PRO A 95 4.20 11.33 16.07
N LEU A 96 3.47 12.45 15.93
CA LEU A 96 2.10 12.51 15.41
C LEU A 96 2.00 13.70 14.43
N PRO A 97 2.35 13.55 13.14
CA PRO A 97 2.51 14.68 12.22
C PRO A 97 1.27 15.54 11.97
N ILE A 98 0.08 14.96 12.16
CA ILE A 98 -1.22 15.61 11.95
C ILE A 98 -1.89 16.11 13.23
N VAL A 99 -1.43 15.66 14.41
CA VAL A 99 -1.92 16.16 15.70
C VAL A 99 -1.05 17.36 16.07
N LYS A 100 -1.60 18.56 15.94
CA LYS A 100 -0.85 19.80 16.20
C LYS A 100 -0.84 20.13 17.69
N ASN A 101 0.27 20.73 18.13
CA ASN A 101 0.51 21.20 19.50
C ASN A 101 0.28 20.09 20.54
N LEU A 102 1.11 19.06 20.50
CA LEU A 102 1.19 18.07 21.58
C LEU A 102 1.26 18.81 22.92
N SER A 103 0.54 18.33 23.92
CA SER A 103 0.61 18.86 25.27
C SER A 103 2.08 18.98 25.72
N PRO A 104 2.46 20.02 26.48
CA PRO A 104 3.76 20.07 27.14
C PRO A 104 4.05 18.84 28.00
N ASP A 105 3.00 18.18 28.48
CA ASP A 105 3.04 16.98 29.32
C ASP A 105 2.94 15.67 28.52
N TYR A 106 3.02 15.72 27.18
CA TYR A 106 2.95 14.53 26.33
C TYR A 106 4.11 13.57 26.64
N ASN A 107 3.76 12.39 27.16
CA ASN A 107 4.70 11.32 27.49
C ASN A 107 4.41 10.07 26.65
N GLU A 108 5.38 9.64 25.86
CA GLU A 108 5.27 8.47 24.98
C GLU A 108 5.17 7.15 25.73
N ASN A 109 5.56 7.11 27.00
CA ASN A 109 5.49 5.91 27.82
C ASN A 109 4.13 5.72 28.51
N ASP A 110 3.26 6.73 28.44
CA ASP A 110 1.93 6.70 29.06
C ASP A 110 0.83 6.79 28.01
N ILE A 111 -0.41 6.50 28.41
CA ILE A 111 -1.58 6.76 27.57
C ILE A 111 -1.70 8.28 27.37
N GLN A 112 -1.89 8.72 26.13
CA GLN A 112 -2.06 10.14 25.80
C GLN A 112 -3.36 10.37 25.02
N PRO A 113 -4.11 11.45 25.31
CA PRO A 113 -5.30 11.79 24.54
C PRO A 113 -4.98 12.14 23.08
N GLU A 114 -3.77 12.60 22.77
CA GLU A 114 -3.28 12.85 21.41
C GLU A 114 -3.08 11.56 20.61
N ASP A 115 -2.61 10.48 21.25
CA ASP A 115 -2.45 9.17 20.60
C ASP A 115 -3.83 8.58 20.26
N ILE A 116 -4.79 8.69 21.19
CA ILE A 116 -6.18 8.28 20.97
C ILE A 116 -6.82 9.13 19.86
N LEU A 117 -6.56 10.44 19.83
CA LEU A 117 -7.05 11.33 18.78
C LEU A 117 -6.53 10.91 17.40
N PHE A 118 -5.24 10.56 17.32
CA PHE A 118 -4.64 10.03 16.10
C PHE A 118 -5.30 8.71 15.66
N LEU A 119 -5.50 7.76 16.58
CA LEU A 119 -6.15 6.48 16.29
C LEU A 119 -7.59 6.66 15.81
N LEU A 120 -8.36 7.56 16.43
CA LEU A 120 -9.72 7.89 15.98
C LEU A 120 -9.73 8.47 14.57
N TRP A 121 -8.83 9.42 14.28
CA TRP A 121 -8.68 9.99 12.95
C TRP A 121 -8.27 8.92 11.93
N TYR A 122 -7.23 8.15 12.25
CA TYR A 122 -6.69 7.10 11.38
C TYR A 122 -7.80 6.12 11.01
N PHE A 123 -8.46 5.53 12.02
CA PHE A 123 -9.56 4.61 11.84
C PHE A 123 -10.65 5.20 10.95
N HIS A 124 -11.09 6.44 11.21
CA HIS A 124 -12.16 7.08 10.44
C HIS A 124 -11.82 7.17 8.95
N ILE A 125 -10.63 7.67 8.61
CA ILE A 125 -10.23 7.87 7.22
C ILE A 125 -10.07 6.53 6.48
N THR A 126 -9.60 5.48 7.17
CA THR A 126 -9.35 4.16 6.54
C THR A 126 -10.55 3.20 6.55
N CYS A 127 -11.47 3.30 7.51
CA CYS A 127 -12.56 2.33 7.71
C CYS A 127 -13.95 2.83 7.32
N VAL A 128 -14.22 4.12 7.46
CA VAL A 128 -15.59 4.64 7.34
C VAL A 128 -15.85 5.23 5.96
N SER A 129 -14.79 5.52 5.20
CA SER A 129 -14.88 5.79 3.77
C SER A 129 -15.63 4.67 3.06
N LYS A 130 -16.81 4.99 2.50
CA LYS A 130 -17.59 4.11 1.65
C LYS A 130 -17.44 4.60 0.22
N GLY A 131 -16.64 3.90 -0.57
CA GLY A 131 -16.30 4.27 -1.95
C GLY A 131 -14.81 4.53 -2.15
N GLU A 132 -14.45 4.92 -3.36
CA GLU A 132 -13.09 5.34 -3.74
C GLU A 132 -12.70 6.68 -3.07
N ASP A 133 -13.68 7.43 -2.56
CA ASP A 133 -13.48 8.71 -1.90
C ASP A 133 -13.28 8.53 -0.39
N LYS A 134 -12.04 8.72 0.08
CA LYS A 134 -11.74 8.84 1.52
C LYS A 134 -12.23 10.22 1.99
N PRO A 135 -13.27 10.33 2.85
CA PRO A 135 -13.72 11.62 3.32
C PRO A 135 -12.60 12.26 4.12
N MET A 136 -12.32 13.53 3.89
CA MET A 136 -11.35 14.26 4.68
C MET A 136 -11.98 14.70 6.01
N LEU A 137 -11.36 14.28 7.10
CA LEU A 137 -11.74 14.70 8.45
C LEU A 137 -10.61 15.51 9.07
N ASN A 138 -10.96 16.69 9.58
CA ASN A 138 -10.04 17.48 10.38
C ASN A 138 -9.71 16.72 11.67
N PRO A 139 -8.44 16.35 11.91
CA PRO A 139 -8.03 15.65 13.14
C PRO A 139 -8.29 16.47 14.40
N SER A 140 -8.41 17.80 14.28
CA SER A 140 -8.74 18.71 15.39
C SER A 140 -10.23 19.05 15.47
N SER A 141 -11.12 18.25 14.87
CA SER A 141 -12.56 18.47 15.04
C SER A 141 -12.97 18.33 16.51
N ALA A 142 -13.87 19.21 16.98
CA ALA A 142 -14.28 19.23 18.38
C ALA A 142 -14.91 17.90 18.84
N GLY A 143 -15.60 17.19 17.94
CA GLY A 143 -16.16 15.86 18.20
C GLY A 143 -15.07 14.82 18.48
N LEU A 144 -14.02 14.77 17.64
CA LEU A 144 -12.89 13.86 17.82
C LEU A 144 -12.11 14.16 19.10
N ILE A 145 -11.76 15.43 19.33
CA ILE A 145 -11.02 15.86 20.54
C ILE A 145 -11.79 15.51 21.81
N LYS A 146 -13.11 15.69 21.80
CA LYS A 146 -13.93 15.38 22.97
C LYS A 146 -14.01 13.86 23.19
N LEU A 147 -14.21 13.08 22.14
CA LEU A 147 -14.23 11.63 22.24
C LEU A 147 -12.87 11.08 22.70
N SER A 148 -11.76 11.64 22.22
CA SER A 148 -10.42 11.20 22.64
C SER A 148 -10.18 11.44 24.13
N LYS A 149 -10.62 12.58 24.67
CA LYS A 149 -10.60 12.88 26.11
C LYS A 149 -11.52 11.96 26.91
N ASP A 150 -12.76 11.76 26.47
CA ASP A 150 -13.71 10.89 27.16
C ASP A 150 -13.22 9.42 27.23
N ILE A 151 -12.44 8.96 26.24
CA ILE A 151 -11.78 7.65 26.24
C ILE A 151 -10.52 7.67 27.09
N PHE A 152 -9.70 8.73 27.00
CA PHE A 152 -8.52 8.91 27.84
C PHE A 152 -8.89 8.80 29.32
N ASP A 153 -9.92 9.50 29.79
CA ASP A 153 -10.37 9.46 31.18
C ASP A 153 -10.75 8.02 31.64
N GLU A 154 -11.28 7.19 30.74
CA GLU A 154 -11.59 5.78 31.03
C GLU A 154 -10.32 4.93 31.17
N LEU A 155 -9.30 5.19 30.34
CA LEU A 155 -8.02 4.47 30.36
C LEU A 155 -7.13 4.94 31.52
N ASP A 156 -7.09 6.24 31.81
CA ASP A 156 -6.32 6.85 32.89
C ASP A 156 -6.83 6.45 34.27
N ALA A 157 -8.12 6.13 34.39
CA ALA A 157 -8.71 5.57 35.61
C ALA A 157 -8.23 4.14 35.95
N VAL A 158 -7.50 3.47 35.04
CA VAL A 158 -6.97 2.13 35.27
C VAL A 158 -5.69 2.22 36.12
N VAL A 159 -5.80 1.88 37.40
CA VAL A 159 -4.68 1.92 38.35
C VAL A 159 -3.84 0.64 38.33
N GLU A 160 -4.49 -0.51 38.16
CA GLU A 160 -3.85 -1.82 38.16
C GLU A 160 -4.26 -2.59 36.90
N PHE A 161 -3.29 -3.21 36.25
CA PHE A 161 -3.48 -4.02 35.04
C PHE A 161 -2.57 -5.26 35.09
N PRO A 162 -3.05 -6.42 34.61
CA PRO A 162 -2.23 -7.63 34.55
C PRO A 162 -1.18 -7.52 33.44
N THR A 163 0.02 -8.02 33.70
CA THR A 163 1.11 -8.08 32.71
C THR A 163 1.40 -9.51 32.24
N THR A 164 2.05 -9.65 31.08
CA THR A 164 2.42 -10.96 30.55
C THR A 164 3.71 -10.94 29.72
N ASP A 165 4.44 -12.05 29.71
CA ASP A 165 5.60 -12.26 28.84
C ASP A 165 5.24 -12.84 27.46
N LEU A 166 3.96 -13.14 27.20
CA LEU A 166 3.53 -13.77 25.94
C LEU A 166 3.88 -12.93 24.70
N HIS A 167 3.80 -11.61 24.81
CA HIS A 167 4.22 -10.72 23.73
C HIS A 167 5.74 -10.68 23.57
N ASN A 168 6.49 -10.73 24.69
CA ASN A 168 7.95 -10.80 24.67
C ASN A 168 8.43 -12.05 23.90
N ASP A 169 7.83 -13.20 24.18
CA ASP A 169 8.13 -14.46 23.49
C ASP A 169 7.74 -14.42 22.01
N TYR A 170 6.57 -13.83 21.71
CA TYR A 170 6.09 -13.75 20.34
C TYR A 170 6.97 -12.85 19.45
N PHE A 171 7.39 -11.70 19.96
CA PHE A 171 8.20 -10.73 19.22
C PHE A 171 9.71 -10.99 19.31
N HIS A 172 10.15 -12.01 20.06
CA HIS A 172 11.52 -12.49 20.00
C HIS A 172 11.72 -13.38 18.76
N ILE A 173 12.75 -13.07 17.97
CA ILE A 173 13.13 -13.85 16.79
C ILE A 173 14.64 -14.09 16.85
N THR A 174 15.04 -15.36 16.86
CA THR A 174 16.45 -15.76 16.93
C THR A 174 17.05 -15.92 15.53
N ASP A 175 18.38 -15.92 15.44
CA ASP A 175 19.11 -16.12 14.18
C ASP A 175 18.94 -17.54 13.60
N GLU A 176 18.32 -18.46 14.34
CA GLU A 176 18.03 -19.85 13.96
C GLU A 176 16.60 -20.04 13.43
N GLU A 177 15.69 -19.08 13.63
CA GLU A 177 14.27 -19.20 13.27
C GLU A 177 14.04 -19.48 11.76
N GLU A 178 13.20 -20.46 11.43
CA GLU A 178 12.88 -20.78 10.04
C GLU A 178 11.95 -19.73 9.40
N TYR A 179 11.93 -19.67 8.07
CA TYR A 179 11.16 -18.66 7.35
C TYR A 179 9.64 -18.74 7.64
N ILE A 180 9.06 -19.94 7.61
CA ILE A 180 7.61 -20.12 7.74
C ILE A 180 7.07 -19.64 9.10
N PRO A 181 7.68 -19.98 10.26
CA PRO A 181 7.32 -19.37 11.54
C PRO A 181 7.35 -17.83 11.52
N VAL A 182 8.40 -17.22 10.98
CA VAL A 182 8.51 -15.75 10.87
C VAL A 182 7.40 -15.18 9.98
N LYS A 183 7.15 -15.80 8.82
CA LYS A 183 6.05 -15.42 7.92
C LYS A 183 4.70 -15.44 8.63
N ASN A 184 4.41 -16.47 9.42
CA ASN A 184 3.16 -16.57 10.16
C ASN A 184 3.03 -15.47 11.22
N LYS A 185 4.13 -15.07 11.87
CA LYS A 185 4.15 -13.92 12.78
C LYS A 185 3.85 -12.60 12.04
N ILE A 186 4.44 -12.41 10.86
CA ILE A 186 4.16 -11.24 10.00
C ILE A 186 2.70 -11.26 9.52
N LEU A 187 2.14 -12.43 9.20
CA LEU A 187 0.76 -12.57 8.76
C LEU A 187 -0.23 -12.16 9.86
N TRP A 188 -0.01 -12.62 11.09
CA TRP A 188 -0.77 -12.14 12.23
C TRP A 188 -0.58 -10.63 12.41
N PHE A 189 0.66 -10.14 12.32
CA PHE A 189 0.95 -8.72 12.46
C PHE A 189 0.18 -7.91 11.41
N ALA A 190 0.16 -8.34 10.15
CA ALA A 190 -0.54 -7.64 9.08
C ALA A 190 -2.06 -7.64 9.26
N LEU A 191 -2.68 -8.77 9.59
CA LEU A 191 -4.14 -8.96 9.48
C LEU A 191 -4.88 -8.96 10.82
N LYS A 192 -4.20 -9.15 11.94
CA LYS A 192 -4.85 -9.32 13.26
C LYS A 192 -4.37 -8.33 14.32
N ASN A 193 -3.22 -7.71 14.11
CA ASN A 193 -2.72 -6.66 15.00
C ASN A 193 -3.72 -5.50 15.12
N TYR A 194 -3.81 -4.89 16.29
CA TYR A 194 -4.75 -3.80 16.56
C TYR A 194 -4.50 -2.56 15.67
N LEU A 195 -3.26 -2.32 15.25
CA LEU A 195 -2.83 -1.13 14.52
C LEU A 195 -2.94 -1.28 13.00
N THR A 196 -2.65 -2.46 12.44
CA THR A 196 -2.64 -2.67 10.97
C THR A 196 -3.74 -3.61 10.50
N GLY A 197 -4.21 -4.50 11.38
CA GLY A 197 -5.09 -5.61 11.06
C GLY A 197 -6.41 -5.17 10.44
N PHE A 198 -6.99 -4.10 10.95
CA PHE A 198 -8.27 -3.60 10.48
C PHE A 198 -8.16 -3.05 9.02
N GLU A 199 -7.10 -2.30 8.68
CA GLU A 199 -6.92 -1.71 7.34
C GLU A 199 -6.69 -2.82 6.31
N LEU A 200 -5.79 -3.74 6.62
CA LEU A 200 -5.39 -4.79 5.68
C LEU A 200 -6.43 -5.91 5.57
N THR A 201 -7.13 -6.24 6.66
CA THR A 201 -8.25 -7.21 6.60
C THR A 201 -9.37 -6.65 5.76
N ARG A 202 -9.73 -5.37 5.88
CA ARG A 202 -10.76 -4.76 5.04
C ARG A 202 -10.38 -4.82 3.56
N LYS A 203 -9.14 -4.44 3.21
CA LYS A 203 -8.63 -4.57 1.84
C LYS A 203 -8.64 -6.02 1.36
N HIS A 204 -8.29 -6.97 2.21
CA HIS A 204 -8.32 -8.40 1.86
C HIS A 204 -9.77 -8.89 1.63
N GLU A 205 -10.71 -8.50 2.49
CA GLU A 205 -12.13 -8.83 2.35
C GLU A 205 -12.74 -8.24 1.08
N GLN A 206 -12.33 -7.02 0.68
CA GLN A 206 -12.75 -6.39 -0.58
C GLN A 206 -12.31 -7.22 -1.80
N ASP A 207 -11.01 -7.55 -1.91
CA ASP A 207 -10.50 -8.42 -2.99
C ASP A 207 -11.24 -9.77 -3.03
N MET A 208 -11.48 -10.37 -1.84
CA MET A 208 -12.19 -11.64 -1.74
C MET A 208 -13.65 -11.51 -2.18
N GLN A 209 -14.34 -10.44 -1.81
CA GLN A 209 -15.72 -10.17 -2.22
C GLN A 209 -15.83 -9.97 -3.72
N GLU A 210 -14.90 -9.25 -4.33
CA GLU A 210 -14.87 -9.04 -5.76
C GLU A 210 -14.60 -10.34 -6.53
N TYR A 211 -13.60 -11.10 -6.12
CA TYR A 211 -13.29 -12.39 -6.72
C TYR A 211 -14.49 -13.35 -6.63
N MET A 212 -15.20 -13.36 -5.50
CA MET A 212 -16.43 -14.15 -5.31
C MET A 212 -17.62 -13.60 -6.10
N GLY A 213 -17.78 -12.27 -6.19
CA GLY A 213 -18.86 -11.63 -6.95
C GLY A 213 -18.84 -12.00 -8.43
N ASN A 214 -17.63 -12.24 -8.96
CA ASN A 214 -17.40 -12.66 -10.33
C ASN A 214 -17.51 -14.18 -10.57
N LYS A 215 -17.71 -15.01 -9.53
CA LYS A 215 -17.69 -16.48 -9.65
C LYS A 215 -18.83 -17.19 -8.93
N LYS A 216 -19.48 -18.14 -9.61
CA LYS A 216 -20.36 -19.15 -8.97
C LYS A 216 -19.50 -20.34 -8.54
N ILE A 217 -19.38 -20.58 -7.24
CA ILE A 217 -18.75 -21.79 -6.69
C ILE A 217 -19.64 -22.99 -7.02
N LYS A 218 -19.18 -23.90 -7.87
CA LYS A 218 -19.96 -25.04 -8.37
C LYS A 218 -19.38 -26.38 -7.92
N ASP A 219 -18.07 -26.47 -7.73
CA ASP A 219 -17.42 -27.73 -7.40
C ASP A 219 -16.21 -27.59 -6.46
N LYS A 220 -15.54 -28.72 -6.20
CA LYS A 220 -14.36 -28.81 -5.33
C LYS A 220 -13.14 -28.03 -5.89
N LYS A 221 -13.01 -27.92 -7.22
CA LYS A 221 -11.91 -27.17 -7.84
C LYS A 221 -12.09 -25.68 -7.62
N ASP A 222 -13.32 -25.18 -7.65
CA ASP A 222 -13.59 -23.77 -7.32
C ASP A 222 -13.18 -23.42 -5.88
N ILE A 223 -13.39 -24.35 -4.94
CA ILE A 223 -12.97 -24.19 -3.53
C ILE A 223 -11.44 -24.17 -3.40
N GLU A 224 -10.75 -25.03 -4.14
CA GLU A 224 -9.28 -25.06 -4.16
C GLU A 224 -8.71 -23.76 -4.75
N LEU A 225 -9.26 -23.27 -5.87
CA LEU A 225 -8.89 -22.00 -6.46
C LEU A 225 -9.17 -20.81 -5.52
N LEU A 226 -10.28 -20.84 -4.80
CA LEU A 226 -10.59 -19.83 -3.79
C LEU A 226 -9.55 -19.86 -2.65
N SER A 227 -9.12 -21.04 -2.23
CA SER A 227 -8.10 -21.20 -1.18
C SER A 227 -6.73 -20.68 -1.64
N ILE A 228 -6.34 -20.96 -2.89
CA ILE A 228 -5.14 -20.43 -3.54
C ILE A 228 -5.20 -18.90 -3.60
N TYR A 229 -6.33 -18.35 -4.05
CA TYR A 229 -6.53 -16.91 -4.17
C TYR A 229 -6.49 -16.21 -2.80
N ASN A 230 -7.15 -16.79 -1.80
CA ASN A 230 -7.11 -16.33 -0.41
C ASN A 230 -5.66 -16.29 0.12
N TYR A 231 -4.88 -17.35 -0.11
CA TYR A 231 -3.48 -17.37 0.31
C TYR A 231 -2.63 -16.32 -0.43
N SER A 232 -2.82 -16.17 -1.75
CA SER A 232 -2.06 -15.18 -2.53
C SER A 232 -2.35 -13.74 -2.12
N THR A 233 -3.61 -13.41 -1.83
CA THR A 233 -3.98 -12.06 -1.38
C THR A 233 -3.42 -11.77 0.01
N GLN A 234 -3.39 -12.76 0.91
CA GLN A 234 -2.68 -12.63 2.19
C GLN A 234 -1.19 -12.35 2.00
N ASP A 235 -0.52 -13.05 1.08
CA ASP A 235 0.90 -12.82 0.74
C ASP A 235 1.14 -11.38 0.22
N ILE A 236 0.23 -10.84 -0.59
CA ILE A 236 0.29 -9.45 -1.07
C ILE A 236 0.16 -8.47 0.09
N ARG A 237 -0.71 -8.73 1.08
CA ARG A 237 -0.91 -7.83 2.25
C ARG A 237 0.31 -7.77 3.17
N ILE A 238 1.05 -8.85 3.31
CA ILE A 238 2.24 -8.89 4.18
C ILE A 238 3.48 -8.26 3.54
N PHE A 239 3.68 -8.44 2.22
CA PHE A 239 4.95 -8.09 1.56
C PHE A 239 4.86 -6.96 0.53
N GLU A 240 3.72 -6.76 -0.12
CA GLU A 240 3.60 -5.83 -1.26
C GLU A 240 2.74 -4.60 -0.96
N THR A 241 1.81 -4.69 -0.01
CA THR A 241 0.88 -3.61 0.32
C THR A 241 1.53 -2.63 1.32
N PRO A 242 1.82 -1.39 0.94
CA PRO A 242 2.29 -0.38 1.87
C PRO A 242 1.13 0.11 2.74
N LEU A 243 1.41 0.33 4.02
CA LEU A 243 0.47 0.83 5.03
C LEU A 243 0.31 2.34 4.90
N SER A 244 -0.87 2.84 5.24
CA SER A 244 -1.11 4.29 5.38
C SER A 244 -0.25 4.91 6.52
N LEU A 245 0.36 4.08 7.35
CA LEU A 245 1.29 4.45 8.43
C LEU A 245 2.71 4.70 7.92
N GLY A 246 2.86 5.69 7.02
CA GLY A 246 4.18 6.13 6.53
C GLY A 246 4.78 5.23 5.44
N ALA A 247 3.92 4.54 4.67
CA ALA A 247 4.26 3.74 3.50
C ALA A 247 5.21 2.55 3.71
N LEU A 248 5.33 2.07 4.96
CA LEU A 248 6.01 0.80 5.24
C LEU A 248 5.11 -0.38 4.87
N THR A 249 5.70 -1.51 4.46
CA THR A 249 4.96 -2.78 4.42
C THR A 249 4.83 -3.38 5.82
N SER A 250 3.92 -4.34 6.00
CA SER A 250 3.78 -5.07 7.27
C SER A 250 5.09 -5.73 7.70
N SER A 251 5.85 -6.33 6.78
CA SER A 251 7.15 -6.92 7.09
C SER A 251 8.18 -5.88 7.56
N GLN A 252 8.20 -4.68 6.97
CA GLN A 252 9.12 -3.62 7.35
C GLN A 252 8.78 -3.01 8.71
N LEU A 253 7.49 -2.82 9.00
CA LEU A 253 7.06 -2.36 10.32
C LEU A 253 7.35 -3.43 11.38
N PHE A 254 7.00 -4.68 11.09
CA PHE A 254 7.29 -5.82 11.97
C PHE A 254 8.78 -5.95 12.27
N ALA A 255 9.65 -5.83 11.26
CA ALA A 255 11.11 -5.86 11.44
C ALA A 255 11.61 -4.81 12.45
N LYS A 256 10.96 -3.63 12.49
CA LYS A 256 11.31 -2.57 13.44
C LYS A 256 10.77 -2.84 14.85
N THR A 257 9.66 -3.58 14.98
CA THR A 257 9.04 -3.94 16.27
C THR A 257 9.75 -5.10 16.97
N VAL A 258 10.25 -6.10 16.23
CA VAL A 258 10.76 -7.35 16.82
C VAL A 258 12.09 -7.20 17.54
N ARG A 259 12.28 -8.03 18.57
CA ARG A 259 13.52 -8.17 19.34
C ARG A 259 14.39 -9.24 18.70
N CYS A 260 15.31 -8.83 17.84
CA CYS A 260 16.22 -9.71 17.10
C CYS A 260 17.56 -9.03 16.82
N SER A 261 18.52 -9.80 16.28
CA SER A 261 19.81 -9.26 15.80
C SER A 261 19.60 -8.28 14.64
N GLU A 262 20.57 -7.38 14.38
CA GLU A 262 20.48 -6.45 13.25
C GLU A 262 20.49 -7.17 11.89
N ASN A 263 21.17 -8.32 11.82
CA ASN A 263 21.16 -9.18 10.64
C ASN A 263 19.76 -9.75 10.39
N MET A 264 19.11 -10.31 11.42
CA MET A 264 17.74 -10.82 11.31
C MET A 264 16.75 -9.70 10.96
N ARG A 265 16.88 -8.54 11.59
CA ARG A 265 16.07 -7.34 11.28
C ARG A 265 16.15 -6.98 9.81
N THR A 266 17.36 -6.94 9.25
CA THR A 266 17.60 -6.67 7.83
C THR A 266 16.97 -7.73 6.93
N GLN A 267 17.09 -9.02 7.30
CA GLN A 267 16.46 -10.10 6.54
C GLN A 267 14.93 -9.99 6.52
N ILE A 268 14.30 -9.74 7.66
CA ILE A 268 12.84 -9.56 7.76
C ILE A 268 12.38 -8.34 6.94
N ALA A 269 13.08 -7.21 7.05
CA ALA A 269 12.76 -6.01 6.29
C ALA A 269 12.87 -6.23 4.77
N ASN A 270 13.80 -7.07 4.33
CA ASN A 270 14.02 -7.41 2.92
C ASN A 270 13.06 -8.47 2.37
N LEU A 271 12.17 -9.05 3.18
CA LEU A 271 11.15 -10.00 2.69
C LEU A 271 10.17 -9.36 1.68
N VAL A 272 10.17 -8.03 1.55
CA VAL A 272 9.46 -7.29 0.48
C VAL A 272 10.00 -7.62 -0.92
N VAL A 273 11.23 -8.14 -1.03
CA VAL A 273 11.85 -8.54 -2.29
C VAL A 273 11.37 -9.94 -2.66
N ARG A 274 10.38 -9.99 -3.55
CA ARG A 274 9.69 -11.21 -3.97
C ARG A 274 10.03 -11.56 -5.40
N HIS A 275 10.60 -12.74 -5.61
CA HIS A 275 10.99 -13.21 -6.93
C HIS A 275 9.83 -13.99 -7.55
N TYR A 276 8.87 -13.26 -8.12
CA TYR A 276 7.72 -13.82 -8.82
C TYR A 276 8.05 -14.10 -10.29
N GLY A 277 7.58 -15.24 -10.80
CA GLY A 277 7.55 -15.45 -12.24
C GLY A 277 7.29 -16.89 -12.64
N ILE A 278 7.60 -17.17 -13.91
CA ILE A 278 7.56 -18.51 -14.50
C ILE A 278 8.98 -19.10 -14.43
N PHE A 279 9.11 -20.24 -13.75
CA PHE A 279 10.35 -20.96 -13.50
C PHE A 279 10.37 -22.30 -14.22
N HIS A 280 11.50 -22.62 -14.85
CA HIS A 280 11.78 -23.92 -15.46
C HIS A 280 12.70 -24.74 -14.55
N LEU A 281 12.28 -25.93 -14.12
CA LEU A 281 13.09 -26.85 -13.35
C LEU A 281 14.18 -27.45 -14.25
N GLN A 282 15.45 -27.16 -13.98
CA GLN A 282 16.57 -27.64 -14.77
C GLN A 282 17.18 -28.93 -14.22
N SER A 283 17.28 -29.02 -12.89
CA SER A 283 17.85 -30.18 -12.21
C SER A 283 17.47 -30.20 -10.73
N GLU A 284 17.75 -31.31 -10.06
CA GLU A 284 17.61 -31.44 -8.61
C GLU A 284 18.82 -32.17 -8.02
N ASP A 285 19.20 -31.79 -6.80
CA ASP A 285 20.16 -32.54 -5.96
C ASP A 285 19.48 -32.97 -4.65
N ASN A 286 20.24 -33.50 -3.69
CA ASN A 286 19.66 -34.00 -2.43
C ASN A 286 19.00 -32.91 -1.57
N ARG A 287 19.41 -31.64 -1.69
CA ARG A 287 18.94 -30.53 -0.86
C ARG A 287 18.17 -29.46 -1.65
N TYR A 288 18.41 -29.32 -2.95
CA TYR A 288 17.90 -28.19 -3.73
C TYR A 288 17.22 -28.60 -5.03
N TYR A 289 16.26 -27.76 -5.44
CA TYR A 289 15.80 -27.62 -6.81
C TYR A 289 16.54 -26.48 -7.49
N HIS A 290 16.96 -26.69 -8.75
CA HIS A 290 17.62 -25.69 -9.57
C HIS A 290 16.64 -25.20 -10.63
N PHE A 291 16.19 -23.96 -10.48
CA PHE A 291 15.20 -23.35 -11.35
C PHE A 291 15.82 -22.24 -12.20
N TYR A 292 15.39 -22.13 -13.45
CA TYR A 292 15.67 -21.00 -14.32
C TYR A 292 14.44 -20.10 -14.42
N HIS A 293 14.59 -18.84 -14.03
CA HIS A 293 13.54 -17.84 -14.17
C HIS A 293 13.47 -17.37 -15.62
N THR A 294 12.35 -17.62 -16.30
CA THR A 294 12.22 -17.39 -17.74
C THR A 294 12.18 -15.90 -18.13
N GLY A 295 11.60 -15.03 -17.30
CA GLY A 295 11.57 -13.59 -17.51
C GLY A 295 12.93 -12.89 -17.36
N VAL A 296 13.53 -12.95 -16.17
CA VAL A 296 14.83 -12.28 -15.89
C VAL A 296 16.06 -13.10 -16.30
N LYS A 297 15.88 -14.32 -16.79
CA LYS A 297 16.94 -15.21 -17.28
C LYS A 297 18.03 -15.52 -16.25
N LYS A 298 17.64 -15.76 -14.99
CA LYS A 298 18.54 -16.06 -13.85
C LYS A 298 18.25 -17.43 -13.26
N ASN A 299 19.31 -18.11 -12.82
CA ASN A 299 19.22 -19.39 -12.10
C ASN A 299 19.02 -19.16 -10.60
N TYR A 300 18.18 -20.01 -10.00
CA TYR A 300 17.84 -20.01 -8.58
C TYR A 300 18.07 -21.39 -8.00
N LYS A 301 18.73 -21.41 -6.84
CA LYS A 301 18.93 -22.61 -6.03
C LYS A 301 17.98 -22.56 -4.85
N VAL A 302 16.93 -23.39 -4.87
CA VAL A 302 15.79 -23.32 -3.94
C VAL A 302 15.76 -24.55 -3.04
N ILE A 303 15.58 -24.37 -1.74
CA ILE A 303 15.59 -25.48 -0.77
C ILE A 303 14.39 -26.40 -0.99
N LYS A 304 14.61 -27.72 -1.08
CA LYS A 304 13.52 -28.71 -1.24
C LYS A 304 12.52 -28.72 -0.09
N LYS A 305 12.99 -28.46 1.13
CA LYS A 305 12.16 -28.39 2.35
C LYS A 305 10.99 -27.42 2.20
N SER A 306 11.14 -26.30 1.48
CA SER A 306 10.05 -25.33 1.30
C SER A 306 8.90 -25.84 0.43
N PHE A 307 9.08 -26.98 -0.26
CA PHE A 307 8.04 -27.69 -1.01
C PHE A 307 7.50 -28.93 -0.26
N ASN A 308 7.73 -29.04 1.06
CA ASN A 308 7.55 -30.29 1.79
C ASN A 308 8.33 -31.46 1.14
N ASN A 309 9.47 -31.15 0.52
CA ASN A 309 10.34 -32.08 -0.23
C ASN A 309 9.73 -32.73 -1.49
N VAL A 310 8.53 -32.33 -1.91
CA VAL A 310 7.84 -32.90 -3.08
C VAL A 310 7.25 -31.81 -3.95
N LEU A 311 7.70 -31.71 -5.20
CA LEU A 311 7.01 -30.90 -6.19
C LEU A 311 5.63 -31.50 -6.50
N PRO A 312 4.55 -30.70 -6.57
CA PRO A 312 3.18 -31.19 -6.71
C PRO A 312 2.94 -32.10 -7.93
N SER A 313 3.77 -32.01 -8.96
CA SER A 313 3.79 -32.89 -10.13
C SER A 313 5.22 -33.00 -10.67
N ARG A 314 5.62 -34.15 -11.21
CA ARG A 314 6.89 -34.33 -11.94
C ARG A 314 6.70 -34.36 -13.46
N GLU A 315 5.45 -34.29 -13.93
CA GLU A 315 5.11 -34.33 -15.36
C GLU A 315 5.23 -32.95 -16.03
N GLN A 316 5.51 -31.91 -15.25
CA GLN A 316 5.67 -30.54 -15.72
C GLN A 316 7.00 -29.96 -15.28
N ASP A 317 7.75 -29.42 -16.25
CA ASP A 317 9.03 -28.78 -15.97
C ASP A 317 8.88 -27.29 -15.63
N MET A 318 7.70 -26.70 -15.86
CA MET A 318 7.49 -25.27 -15.66
C MET A 318 6.42 -24.95 -14.61
N TRP A 319 6.70 -23.91 -13.82
CA TRP A 319 5.99 -23.59 -12.60
C TRP A 319 5.83 -22.09 -12.44
N VAL A 320 4.74 -21.65 -11.83
CA VAL A 320 4.51 -20.26 -11.43
C VAL A 320 4.49 -20.18 -9.92
N PHE A 321 5.41 -19.42 -9.33
CA PHE A 321 5.49 -19.23 -7.88
C PHE A 321 6.28 -17.97 -7.51
N ASN A 322 6.37 -17.72 -6.21
CA ASN A 322 7.21 -16.68 -5.63
C ASN A 322 8.35 -17.32 -4.81
N LEU A 323 9.54 -16.72 -4.88
CA LEU A 323 10.64 -17.01 -3.96
C LEU A 323 10.96 -15.82 -3.08
N VAL A 324 11.55 -16.10 -1.92
CA VAL A 324 12.19 -15.10 -1.07
C VAL A 324 13.58 -15.58 -0.67
N ALA A 325 14.49 -14.62 -0.49
CA ALA A 325 15.79 -14.90 0.09
C ALA A 325 15.67 -14.90 1.63
N TRP A 326 16.04 -16.02 2.25
CA TRP A 326 16.09 -16.20 3.71
C TRP A 326 17.43 -16.82 4.08
N LYS A 327 18.19 -16.14 4.94
CA LYS A 327 19.51 -16.61 5.42
C LYS A 327 20.49 -17.06 4.33
N GLY A 328 20.46 -16.36 3.18
CA GLY A 328 21.33 -16.64 2.04
C GLY A 328 20.84 -17.78 1.13
N GLU A 329 19.67 -18.36 1.39
CA GLU A 329 19.05 -19.39 0.56
C GLU A 329 17.72 -18.88 -0.02
N TYR A 330 17.25 -19.48 -1.12
CA TYR A 330 15.93 -19.20 -1.65
C TYR A 330 14.92 -20.24 -1.16
N GLU A 331 13.77 -19.75 -0.68
CA GLU A 331 12.66 -20.57 -0.23
C GLU A 331 11.39 -20.25 -1.02
N LEU A 332 10.57 -21.29 -1.26
CA LEU A 332 9.21 -21.13 -1.75
C LEU A 332 8.39 -20.35 -0.73
N THR A 333 7.58 -19.47 -1.26
CA THR A 333 6.64 -18.69 -0.48
C THR A 333 5.46 -18.35 -1.36
N GLY A 334 4.25 -18.36 -0.83
CA GLY A 334 3.07 -18.21 -1.69
C GLY A 334 2.58 -19.57 -2.16
N THR A 335 1.87 -19.53 -3.28
CA THR A 335 1.39 -20.72 -3.98
C THR A 335 2.41 -21.16 -5.03
N CYS A 336 2.46 -22.47 -5.28
CA CYS A 336 3.22 -23.05 -6.38
C CYS A 336 2.23 -23.78 -7.28
N ILE A 337 2.05 -23.28 -8.49
CA ILE A 337 1.12 -23.87 -9.45
C ILE A 337 1.87 -24.30 -10.72
N PRO A 338 1.46 -25.41 -11.35
CA PRO A 338 2.04 -25.81 -12.62
C PRO A 338 1.74 -24.76 -13.72
N CYS A 339 2.71 -24.52 -14.61
CA CYS A 339 2.55 -23.55 -15.69
C CYS A 339 1.59 -24.07 -16.76
N VAL A 340 0.51 -23.34 -17.02
CA VAL A 340 -0.50 -23.71 -18.04
C VAL A 340 -0.21 -23.11 -19.42
N TYR A 341 0.80 -22.24 -19.53
CA TYR A 341 1.13 -21.53 -20.76
C TYR A 341 2.00 -22.38 -21.68
N LYS A 342 1.70 -22.31 -22.98
CA LYS A 342 2.54 -22.95 -24.01
C LYS A 342 3.87 -22.18 -24.18
N PRO A 343 4.95 -22.82 -24.69
CA PRO A 343 6.26 -22.18 -24.84
C PRO A 343 6.26 -20.84 -25.58
N ASP A 344 5.44 -20.70 -26.62
CA ASP A 344 5.24 -19.48 -27.41
C ASP A 344 4.53 -18.37 -26.61
N GLN A 345 3.68 -18.74 -25.65
CA GLN A 345 2.94 -17.80 -24.80
C GLN A 345 3.78 -17.30 -23.61
N ILE A 346 4.77 -18.07 -23.16
CA ILE A 346 5.61 -17.72 -22.00
C ILE A 346 6.32 -16.38 -22.20
N ARG A 347 6.76 -16.07 -23.43
CA ARG A 347 7.34 -14.76 -23.73
C ARG A 347 6.33 -13.64 -23.46
N ILE A 348 5.09 -13.79 -23.95
CA ILE A 348 4.02 -12.79 -23.79
C ILE A 348 3.66 -12.63 -22.30
N GLU A 349 3.56 -13.72 -21.56
CA GLU A 349 3.24 -13.65 -20.11
C GLU A 349 4.38 -13.05 -19.30
N ASN A 350 5.63 -13.33 -19.64
CA ASN A 350 6.77 -12.63 -19.02
C ASN A 350 6.74 -11.13 -19.30
N LEU A 351 6.34 -10.69 -20.50
CA LEU A 351 6.15 -9.26 -20.81
C LEU A 351 5.07 -8.65 -19.90
N LYS A 352 3.93 -9.34 -19.71
CA LYS A 352 2.86 -8.89 -18.81
C LYS A 352 3.30 -8.81 -17.34
N MET A 353 4.23 -9.67 -16.91
CA MET A 353 4.74 -9.74 -15.53
C MET A 353 5.94 -8.81 -15.26
N GLN A 354 6.41 -8.04 -16.24
CA GLN A 354 7.62 -7.22 -16.11
C GLN A 354 7.61 -6.26 -14.91
N ASN A 355 6.45 -5.69 -14.59
CA ASN A 355 6.28 -4.82 -13.43
C ASN A 355 6.61 -5.53 -12.10
N LYS A 356 6.49 -6.85 -12.03
CA LYS A 356 6.88 -7.67 -10.87
C LYS A 356 8.38 -7.91 -10.81
N PHE A 357 9.08 -7.95 -11.96
CA PHE A 357 10.53 -8.20 -12.00
C PHE A 357 11.34 -7.04 -11.41
N TYR A 358 10.85 -5.81 -11.59
CA TYR A 358 11.42 -4.58 -11.03
C TYR A 358 11.65 -4.64 -9.51
N CYS A 359 10.79 -5.35 -8.79
CA CYS A 359 10.86 -5.44 -7.33
C CYS A 359 12.10 -6.20 -6.83
N PHE A 360 12.70 -7.08 -7.64
CA PHE A 360 13.78 -7.96 -7.20
C PHE A 360 15.02 -7.98 -8.09
N ASP A 361 14.90 -7.65 -9.37
CA ASP A 361 16.04 -7.65 -10.28
C ASP A 361 16.67 -6.26 -10.37
N ASN A 362 17.92 -6.12 -9.92
CA ASN A 362 18.61 -4.82 -9.89
C ASN A 362 18.89 -4.26 -11.29
N ASP A 363 19.18 -5.12 -12.25
CA ASP A 363 19.49 -4.71 -13.62
C ASP A 363 18.22 -4.22 -14.30
N PHE A 364 17.11 -4.96 -14.13
CA PHE A 364 15.78 -4.56 -14.58
C PHE A 364 15.35 -3.25 -13.93
N PHE A 365 15.50 -3.15 -12.59
CA PHE A 365 15.20 -1.93 -11.83
C PHE A 365 15.93 -0.72 -12.38
N LYS A 366 17.26 -0.83 -12.55
CA LYS A 366 18.10 0.26 -13.05
C LYS A 366 17.71 0.63 -14.49
N ASN A 367 17.59 -0.36 -15.37
CA ASN A 367 17.25 -0.12 -16.77
C ASN A 367 15.91 0.62 -16.93
N LEU A 368 14.90 0.26 -16.14
CA LEU A 368 13.60 0.94 -16.20
C LEU A 368 13.65 2.37 -15.67
N ASN A 369 14.36 2.60 -14.57
CA ASN A 369 14.51 3.97 -14.06
C ASN A 369 15.32 4.85 -15.02
N ASP A 370 16.37 4.29 -15.65
CA ASP A 370 17.18 5.00 -16.64
C ASP A 370 16.33 5.37 -17.88
N LEU A 371 15.47 4.45 -18.35
CA LEU A 371 14.53 4.69 -19.45
C LEU A 371 13.48 5.76 -19.08
N ALA A 372 12.84 5.66 -17.91
CA ALA A 372 11.87 6.66 -17.45
C ALA A 372 12.52 8.05 -17.28
N SER A 373 13.73 8.11 -16.74
CA SER A 373 14.49 9.36 -16.59
C SER A 373 14.95 9.94 -17.94
N GLU A 374 15.24 9.09 -18.93
CA GLU A 374 15.51 9.55 -20.31
C GLU A 374 14.26 10.09 -20.98
N TYR A 375 13.12 9.40 -20.83
CA TYR A 375 11.83 9.84 -21.34
C TYR A 375 11.42 11.18 -20.73
N SER A 376 11.49 11.31 -19.40
CA SER A 376 11.21 12.57 -18.70
C SER A 376 12.08 13.72 -19.19
N ARG A 377 13.40 13.53 -19.27
CA ARG A 377 14.32 14.56 -19.81
C ARG A 377 14.00 14.94 -21.24
N SER A 378 13.61 13.97 -22.06
CA SER A 378 13.18 14.20 -23.45
C SER A 378 11.90 15.02 -23.50
N ALA A 379 10.92 14.69 -22.67
CA ALA A 379 9.66 15.42 -22.55
C ALA A 379 9.91 16.85 -22.05
N GLN A 380 10.69 17.05 -20.99
CA GLN A 380 11.07 18.38 -20.51
C GLN A 380 11.81 19.20 -21.56
N LYS A 381 12.69 18.58 -22.38
CA LYS A 381 13.37 19.24 -23.50
C LYS A 381 12.39 19.67 -24.60
N PHE A 382 11.41 18.83 -24.92
CA PHE A 382 10.43 19.11 -25.97
C PHE A 382 9.41 20.17 -25.55
N PHE A 383 8.80 20.01 -24.38
CA PHE A 383 7.75 20.89 -23.88
C PHE A 383 8.28 22.16 -23.20
N GLY A 384 9.52 22.14 -22.70
CA GLY A 384 10.17 23.27 -22.03
C GLY A 384 9.60 23.64 -20.65
N LYS A 385 8.60 22.92 -20.15
CA LYS A 385 7.95 23.11 -18.84
C LYS A 385 7.62 21.77 -18.21
N GLN A 386 7.57 21.73 -16.87
CA GLN A 386 7.13 20.53 -16.12
C GLN A 386 5.61 20.37 -16.06
N LEU A 387 4.86 21.45 -16.28
CA LEU A 387 3.39 21.43 -16.28
C LEU A 387 2.89 22.26 -17.47
N ILE A 388 2.07 21.64 -18.30
CA ILE A 388 1.44 22.26 -19.47
C ILE A 388 -0.08 22.12 -19.34
N SER A 389 -0.80 23.24 -19.29
CA SER A 389 -2.26 23.25 -19.34
C SER A 389 -2.74 23.29 -20.79
N TYR A 390 -3.80 22.56 -21.08
CA TYR A 390 -4.46 22.46 -22.37
C TYR A 390 -5.89 22.97 -22.25
N SER A 391 -6.39 23.67 -23.29
CA SER A 391 -7.79 24.13 -23.30
C SER A 391 -8.78 23.06 -23.76
N ASP A 392 -8.30 22.05 -24.48
CA ASP A 392 -9.09 20.91 -24.91
C ASP A 392 -8.22 19.67 -25.16
N GLU A 393 -8.87 18.52 -25.31
CA GLU A 393 -8.23 17.22 -25.51
C GLU A 393 -7.50 17.11 -26.86
N GLN A 394 -7.94 17.83 -27.90
CA GLN A 394 -7.36 17.75 -29.24
C GLN A 394 -5.97 18.42 -29.27
N GLU A 395 -5.79 19.50 -28.54
CA GLU A 395 -4.49 20.14 -28.37
C GLU A 395 -3.50 19.20 -27.68
N LEU A 396 -3.90 18.55 -26.57
CA LEU A 396 -3.07 17.55 -25.91
C LEU A 396 -2.72 16.40 -26.87
N LYS A 397 -3.71 15.83 -27.56
CA LYS A 397 -3.50 14.74 -28.52
C LYS A 397 -2.49 15.12 -29.59
N LYS A 398 -2.62 16.32 -30.16
CA LYS A 398 -1.70 16.84 -31.17
C LYS A 398 -0.28 16.97 -30.62
N ASP A 399 -0.12 17.54 -29.44
CA ASP A 399 1.17 17.75 -28.80
C ASP A 399 1.86 16.45 -28.41
N MET A 400 1.13 15.49 -27.85
CA MET A 400 1.63 14.16 -27.55
C MET A 400 2.06 13.41 -28.81
N ASN A 401 1.27 13.48 -29.89
CA ASN A 401 1.65 12.89 -31.19
C ASN A 401 2.93 13.53 -31.75
N ASN A 402 3.08 14.85 -31.63
CA ASN A 402 4.29 15.55 -32.06
C ASN A 402 5.50 15.15 -31.20
N PHE A 403 5.32 15.06 -29.88
CA PHE A 403 6.35 14.60 -28.96
C PHE A 403 6.79 13.18 -29.29
N MET A 404 5.86 12.24 -29.52
CA MET A 404 6.20 10.85 -29.85
C MET A 404 7.02 10.74 -31.15
N ARG A 405 6.64 11.48 -32.20
CA ARG A 405 7.42 11.54 -33.47
C ARG A 405 8.80 12.16 -33.26
N TRP A 406 8.87 13.25 -32.50
CA TRP A 406 10.13 13.90 -32.17
C TRP A 406 11.04 12.98 -31.35
N HIS A 407 10.50 12.33 -30.32
CA HIS A 407 11.24 11.44 -29.43
C HIS A 407 11.79 10.24 -30.20
N GLN A 408 10.99 9.58 -31.05
CA GLN A 408 11.47 8.52 -31.94
C GLN A 408 12.62 8.99 -32.83
N THR A 409 12.54 10.20 -33.38
CA THR A 409 13.59 10.77 -34.21
C THR A 409 14.88 11.01 -33.42
N GLU A 410 14.78 11.54 -32.20
CA GLU A 410 15.94 11.75 -31.32
C GLU A 410 16.55 10.42 -30.85
N MET A 411 15.74 9.40 -30.56
CA MET A 411 16.23 8.07 -30.20
C MET A 411 16.94 7.40 -31.38
N LYS A 412 16.42 7.52 -32.60
CA LYS A 412 17.10 7.05 -33.83
C LYS A 412 18.45 7.72 -34.02
N LYS A 413 18.58 9.02 -33.76
CA LYS A 413 19.87 9.74 -33.83
C LYS A 413 20.85 9.27 -32.74
N LYS A 414 20.35 9.05 -31.53
CA LYS A 414 21.17 8.70 -30.36
C LYS A 414 21.69 7.26 -30.41
N TYR A 415 20.89 6.32 -30.93
CA TYR A 415 21.20 4.89 -30.94
C TYR A 415 21.43 4.32 -32.37
N GLY A 416 21.38 5.14 -33.41
CA GLY A 416 21.46 4.73 -34.82
C GLY A 416 22.85 4.23 -35.25
N GLY A 417 23.03 2.92 -35.21
CA GLY A 417 24.18 2.22 -35.79
C GLY A 417 24.20 0.69 -35.67
N LYS A 418 23.14 0.03 -35.19
CA LYS A 418 23.01 -1.43 -35.29
C LYS A 418 21.69 -1.76 -35.97
N GLU A 419 21.81 -2.41 -37.12
CA GLU A 419 20.71 -2.99 -37.88
C GLU A 419 19.87 -3.88 -36.95
N GLU A 420 18.60 -3.52 -36.79
CA GLU A 420 17.55 -4.48 -36.46
C GLU A 420 16.63 -4.61 -37.68
N PRO A 421 16.00 -5.79 -37.85
CA PRO A 421 15.46 -6.23 -39.12
C PRO A 421 14.34 -5.31 -39.60
N GLU A 422 14.15 -5.28 -40.92
CA GLU A 422 13.11 -4.56 -41.67
C GLU A 422 11.68 -4.76 -41.11
N GLU A 423 11.37 -4.18 -39.96
CA GLU A 423 10.01 -3.87 -39.59
C GLU A 423 9.65 -2.59 -40.34
N LYS A 424 8.71 -2.73 -41.29
CA LYS A 424 8.06 -1.64 -42.03
C LYS A 424 7.94 -0.43 -41.13
N GLU A 425 8.31 0.76 -41.64
CA GLU A 425 8.08 2.06 -41.00
C GLU A 425 6.68 2.09 -40.39
N SER A 426 6.57 1.68 -39.12
CA SER A 426 5.33 1.77 -38.40
C SER A 426 5.27 3.23 -37.97
N THR A 427 4.35 3.97 -38.60
CA THR A 427 3.90 5.24 -38.02
C THR A 427 3.66 5.00 -36.53
N PRO A 428 4.20 5.84 -35.63
CA PRO A 428 3.90 5.71 -34.22
C PRO A 428 2.39 5.55 -34.05
N PRO A 429 1.93 4.57 -33.24
CA PRO A 429 0.50 4.43 -32.98
C PRO A 429 -0.03 5.79 -32.53
N GLU A 430 -1.14 6.23 -33.14
CA GLU A 430 -1.74 7.51 -32.77
C GLU A 430 -2.09 7.49 -31.29
N PHE A 431 -1.75 8.58 -30.61
CA PHE A 431 -2.13 8.75 -29.23
C PHE A 431 -3.65 8.96 -29.14
N THR A 432 -4.34 7.96 -28.60
CA THR A 432 -5.79 7.97 -28.35
C THR A 432 -6.04 8.06 -26.85
N ILE A 433 -6.64 9.17 -26.40
CA ILE A 433 -7.36 9.25 -25.13
C ILE A 433 -8.86 9.22 -25.45
N ASP A 434 -9.64 8.59 -24.57
CA ASP A 434 -11.10 8.54 -24.63
C ASP A 434 -11.65 8.89 -23.23
N PHE A 435 -11.56 10.16 -22.85
CA PHE A 435 -12.21 10.71 -21.65
C PHE A 435 -12.90 12.03 -21.99
N GLU A 436 -14.19 12.15 -21.66
CA GLU A 436 -14.92 13.41 -21.76
C GLU A 436 -14.38 14.38 -20.70
N SER A 437 -13.73 15.48 -21.13
CA SER A 437 -13.29 16.54 -20.22
C SER A 437 -13.72 17.91 -20.74
N ASP A 438 -14.23 18.76 -19.85
CA ASP A 438 -14.68 20.12 -20.16
C ASP A 438 -13.50 21.13 -20.35
N GLY A 439 -12.30 20.65 -20.67
CA GLY A 439 -11.14 21.48 -21.01
C GLY A 439 -10.20 21.85 -19.85
N ASP A 440 -10.37 21.30 -18.65
CA ASP A 440 -9.39 21.45 -17.55
C ASP A 440 -8.42 20.25 -17.49
N LEU A 441 -7.45 20.26 -18.39
CA LEU A 441 -6.50 19.17 -18.60
C LEU A 441 -5.07 19.70 -18.54
N ALA A 442 -4.18 18.97 -17.86
CA ALA A 442 -2.76 19.29 -17.86
C ALA A 442 -1.89 18.05 -18.05
N LEU A 443 -0.74 18.25 -18.71
CA LEU A 443 0.36 17.30 -18.78
C LEU A 443 1.39 17.68 -17.71
N PHE A 444 1.59 16.80 -16.74
CA PHE A 444 2.67 16.90 -15.77
C PHE A 444 3.83 16.00 -16.18
N ILE A 445 5.06 16.50 -16.04
CA ILE A 445 6.30 15.80 -16.41
C ILE A 445 7.15 15.63 -15.13
N PRO A 446 7.00 14.51 -14.41
CA PRO A 446 7.80 14.19 -13.23
C PRO A 446 9.30 14.11 -13.56
N GLU A 447 10.19 14.31 -12.59
CA GLU A 447 11.64 14.33 -12.82
C GLU A 447 12.20 12.95 -13.17
N ASN A 448 11.67 11.88 -12.57
CA ASN A 448 12.18 10.51 -12.74
C ASN A 448 11.06 9.48 -12.98
N ASP A 449 9.98 9.91 -13.62
CA ASP A 449 8.82 9.08 -13.95
C ASP A 449 8.28 9.48 -15.34
N ASN A 450 7.32 8.73 -15.89
CA ASN A 450 6.71 9.13 -17.16
C ASN A 450 5.66 10.23 -16.94
N THR A 451 5.20 10.82 -18.04
CA THR A 451 4.23 11.91 -18.03
C THR A 451 2.89 11.48 -17.44
N GLU A 452 2.26 12.39 -16.71
CA GLU A 452 0.96 12.20 -16.06
C GLU A 452 -0.07 13.16 -16.64
N PHE A 453 -1.30 12.68 -16.86
CA PHE A 453 -2.42 13.53 -17.24
C PHE A 453 -3.22 13.89 -16.00
N ILE A 454 -3.41 15.19 -15.78
CA ILE A 454 -4.11 15.72 -14.63
C ILE A 454 -5.40 16.38 -15.10
N LEU A 455 -6.52 15.86 -14.61
CA LEU A 455 -7.83 16.49 -14.77
C LEU A 455 -8.06 17.47 -13.61
N GLY A 456 -8.59 18.65 -13.90
CA GLY A 456 -8.93 19.66 -12.88
C GLY A 456 -7.75 20.55 -12.43
N ASN A 457 -6.64 20.58 -13.16
CA ASN A 457 -5.43 21.30 -12.74
C ASN A 457 -5.72 22.80 -12.47
N ASN A 458 -6.39 23.46 -13.41
CA ASN A 458 -6.68 24.89 -13.31
C ASN A 458 -7.68 25.14 -12.18
N PHE A 459 -8.67 24.28 -11.99
CA PHE A 459 -9.56 24.33 -10.83
C PHE A 459 -8.77 24.29 -9.52
N LEU A 460 -7.92 23.29 -9.32
CA LEU A 460 -7.15 23.13 -8.09
C LEU A 460 -6.21 24.33 -7.86
N GLU A 461 -5.46 24.73 -8.88
CA GLU A 461 -4.51 25.85 -8.81
C GLU A 461 -5.21 27.20 -8.51
N ASN A 462 -6.35 27.46 -9.16
CA ASN A 462 -7.13 28.67 -8.91
C ASN A 462 -7.75 28.64 -7.52
N LEU A 463 -8.25 27.49 -7.07
CA LEU A 463 -8.91 27.38 -5.78
C LEU A 463 -7.91 27.67 -4.64
N ILE A 464 -6.75 27.00 -4.61
CA ILE A 464 -5.76 27.15 -3.53
C ILE A 464 -5.21 28.58 -3.43
N THR A 465 -5.28 29.37 -4.50
CA THR A 465 -4.84 30.78 -4.52
C THR A 465 -5.98 31.77 -4.29
N THR A 466 -7.24 31.31 -4.34
CA THR A 466 -8.43 32.14 -4.13
C THR A 466 -8.74 32.27 -2.63
N PRO A 467 -9.12 33.46 -2.12
CA PRO A 467 -9.52 33.63 -0.73
C PRO A 467 -10.60 32.63 -0.29
N VAL A 468 -10.38 32.02 0.89
CA VAL A 468 -11.17 30.91 1.45
C VAL A 468 -12.65 31.24 1.61
N GLU A 469 -13.01 32.51 1.77
CA GLU A 469 -14.39 32.99 1.93
C GLU A 469 -15.22 32.81 0.66
N LYS A 470 -14.57 32.63 -0.49
CA LYS A 470 -15.23 32.40 -1.78
C LYS A 470 -15.48 30.93 -2.07
N TRP A 471 -14.93 30.02 -1.27
CA TRP A 471 -14.99 28.59 -1.53
C TRP A 471 -16.35 28.05 -1.12
N SER A 472 -16.96 27.25 -2.00
CA SER A 472 -18.09 26.41 -1.65
C SER A 472 -17.62 25.17 -0.85
N GLN A 473 -18.54 24.45 -0.20
CA GLN A 473 -18.21 23.16 0.41
C GLN A 473 -17.75 22.16 -0.65
N ARG A 474 -18.42 22.16 -1.81
CA ARG A 474 -18.09 21.31 -2.95
C ARG A 474 -16.68 21.56 -3.47
N ASP A 475 -16.26 22.83 -3.53
CA ASP A 475 -14.91 23.17 -4.02
C ASP A 475 -13.83 22.54 -3.12
N ARG A 476 -14.06 22.50 -1.81
CA ARG A 476 -13.15 21.84 -0.85
C ARG A 476 -13.13 20.33 -1.04
N GLU A 477 -14.29 19.72 -1.23
CA GLU A 477 -14.43 18.28 -1.44
C GLU A 477 -13.70 17.86 -2.72
N GLU A 478 -13.95 18.55 -3.84
CA GLU A 478 -13.27 18.28 -5.11
C GLU A 478 -11.75 18.48 -5.01
N ALA A 479 -11.28 19.52 -4.31
CA ALA A 479 -9.84 19.74 -4.11
C ALA A 479 -9.19 18.65 -3.27
N ALA A 480 -9.85 18.23 -2.19
CA ALA A 480 -9.44 17.13 -1.34
C ALA A 480 -9.34 15.81 -2.12
N GLU A 481 -10.38 15.49 -2.88
CA GLU A 481 -10.45 14.31 -3.75
C GLU A 481 -9.30 14.32 -4.75
N MET A 482 -9.10 15.43 -5.47
CA MET A 482 -8.01 15.58 -6.43
C MET A 482 -6.62 15.40 -5.80
N ILE A 483 -6.36 16.04 -4.66
CA ILE A 483 -5.05 15.95 -3.99
C ILE A 483 -4.80 14.51 -3.51
N THR A 484 -5.84 13.80 -3.07
CA THR A 484 -5.68 12.46 -2.49
C THR A 484 -5.82 11.31 -3.50
N ALA A 485 -6.43 11.53 -4.67
CA ALA A 485 -6.69 10.54 -5.71
C ALA A 485 -5.45 9.78 -6.20
N GLU A 486 -5.54 8.45 -6.34
CA GLU A 486 -4.38 7.63 -6.77
C GLU A 486 -3.87 7.97 -8.19
N SER A 487 -4.77 8.48 -9.05
CA SER A 487 -4.45 8.95 -10.40
C SER A 487 -3.44 10.12 -10.42
N VAL A 488 -3.37 10.90 -9.35
CA VAL A 488 -2.47 12.06 -9.21
C VAL A 488 -1.27 11.69 -8.35
N SER A 489 -0.04 11.93 -8.80
CA SER A 489 1.15 11.60 -7.99
C SER A 489 1.36 12.51 -6.79
N ALA A 490 2.01 11.95 -5.77
CA ALA A 490 2.60 12.74 -4.70
C ALA A 490 3.61 13.78 -5.23
N GLU A 491 4.29 13.51 -6.34
CA GLU A 491 5.24 14.45 -6.95
C GLU A 491 4.54 15.68 -7.54
N TYR A 492 3.43 15.50 -8.25
CA TYR A 492 2.59 16.60 -8.73
C TYR A 492 2.10 17.49 -7.59
N VAL A 493 1.58 16.89 -6.50
CA VAL A 493 1.10 17.66 -5.34
C VAL A 493 2.26 18.45 -4.71
N LYS A 494 3.44 17.84 -4.58
CA LYS A 494 4.65 18.53 -4.09
C LYS A 494 5.09 19.66 -5.03
N TYR A 495 4.99 19.46 -6.34
CA TYR A 495 5.25 20.48 -7.34
C TYR A 495 4.33 21.68 -7.17
N LEU A 496 3.01 21.46 -7.08
CA LEU A 496 2.05 22.54 -6.85
C LEU A 496 2.27 23.23 -5.50
N TYR A 497 2.54 22.49 -4.43
CA TYR A 497 2.84 23.07 -3.11
C TYR A 497 4.07 23.98 -3.14
N LYS A 498 5.11 23.58 -3.89
CA LYS A 498 6.31 24.40 -4.11
C LYS A 498 6.03 25.64 -4.95
N LYS A 499 5.13 25.54 -5.94
CA LYS A 499 4.72 26.66 -6.81
C LYS A 499 3.89 27.69 -6.03
N HIS A 500 3.05 27.23 -5.11
CA HIS A 500 2.11 28.04 -4.33
C HIS A 500 2.25 27.79 -2.81
N PRO A 501 3.39 28.14 -2.19
CA PRO A 501 3.65 27.83 -0.78
C PRO A 501 2.69 28.54 0.17
N ASP A 502 2.20 29.72 -0.22
CA ASP A 502 1.24 30.53 0.55
C ASP A 502 -0.23 30.20 0.22
N GLY A 503 -0.47 29.18 -0.62
CA GLY A 503 -1.82 28.71 -0.94
C GLY A 503 -2.56 28.15 0.28
N HIS A 504 -3.88 28.11 0.20
CA HIS A 504 -4.77 27.63 1.26
C HIS A 504 -4.84 26.08 1.34
N TRP A 505 -3.67 25.44 1.37
CA TRP A 505 -3.51 23.98 1.44
C TRP A 505 -4.13 23.36 2.69
N ASP A 506 -4.07 24.07 3.81
CA ASP A 506 -4.72 23.68 5.06
C ASP A 506 -6.23 23.54 4.86
N ARG A 507 -6.84 24.44 4.08
CA ARG A 507 -8.28 24.43 3.80
C ARG A 507 -8.67 23.39 2.75
N ALA A 508 -7.84 23.20 1.72
CA ALA A 508 -8.05 22.14 0.74
C ALA A 508 -7.98 20.74 1.39
N LEU A 509 -7.14 20.57 2.42
CA LEU A 509 -6.92 19.29 3.10
C LEU A 509 -7.61 19.18 4.47
N TYR A 510 -8.59 20.04 4.77
CA TYR A 510 -9.33 20.05 6.04
C TYR A 510 -8.45 20.04 7.30
N LEU A 511 -7.25 20.62 7.23
CA LEU A 511 -6.33 20.73 8.35
C LEU A 511 -6.39 22.12 9.01
N PRO A 512 -6.08 22.24 10.32
CA PRO A 512 -5.93 23.53 10.98
C PRO A 512 -4.72 24.32 10.46
N LYS A 513 -3.64 23.60 10.13
CA LYS A 513 -2.41 24.13 9.56
C LYS A 513 -1.66 22.99 8.88
N ILE A 514 -1.12 23.27 7.70
CA ILE A 514 -0.25 22.35 6.98
C ILE A 514 1.13 22.96 6.81
N ASP A 515 2.14 22.19 7.18
CA ASP A 515 3.54 22.45 6.88
C ASP A 515 4.04 21.34 5.97
N LYS A 516 5.27 21.48 5.45
CA LYS A 516 5.87 20.49 4.56
C LYS A 516 5.89 19.07 5.14
N HIS A 517 6.00 18.92 6.45
CA HIS A 517 6.10 17.61 7.11
C HIS A 517 4.73 16.95 7.25
N ALA A 518 3.71 17.73 7.60
CA ALA A 518 2.32 17.27 7.61
C ALA A 518 1.85 16.92 6.18
N LEU A 519 2.20 17.73 5.17
CA LEU A 519 1.91 17.39 3.77
C LEU A 519 2.59 16.09 3.37
N ASP A 520 3.89 15.93 3.68
CA ASP A 520 4.61 14.70 3.34
C ASP A 520 3.99 13.47 4.03
N PHE A 521 3.59 13.59 5.31
CA PHE A 521 2.84 12.54 6.00
C PHE A 521 1.53 12.20 5.29
N LEU A 522 0.71 13.21 4.95
CA LEU A 522 -0.57 12.98 4.27
C LEU A 522 -0.37 12.32 2.91
N LEU A 523 0.67 12.69 2.16
CA LEU A 523 0.98 12.03 0.90
C LEU A 523 1.37 10.56 1.11
N HIS A 524 2.16 10.24 2.13
CA HIS A 524 2.46 8.83 2.46
C HIS A 524 1.22 8.08 2.96
N PHE A 525 0.27 8.78 3.58
CA PHE A 525 -0.97 8.21 4.09
C PHE A 525 -1.98 7.90 2.98
N TYR A 526 -2.23 8.86 2.09
CA TYR A 526 -3.22 8.73 1.03
C TYR A 526 -2.67 8.03 -0.21
N LYS A 527 -1.37 8.19 -0.50
CA LYS A 527 -0.68 7.62 -1.67
C LYS A 527 0.50 6.72 -1.28
N PRO A 528 0.32 5.73 -0.38
CA PRO A 528 1.44 4.93 0.13
C PRO A 528 2.20 4.18 -0.99
N HIS A 529 1.53 3.85 -2.10
CA HIS A 529 2.14 3.21 -3.27
C HIS A 529 3.18 4.08 -4.00
N ASP A 530 3.12 5.41 -3.89
CA ASP A 530 4.13 6.30 -4.47
C ASP A 530 5.46 6.27 -3.71
N PHE A 531 5.45 5.73 -2.50
CA PHE A 531 6.61 5.67 -1.60
C PHE A 531 7.06 4.23 -1.32
N LYS A 532 6.49 3.24 -2.02
CA LYS A 532 6.82 1.83 -1.84
C LYS A 532 8.29 1.56 -2.15
N PHE A 533 8.85 0.55 -1.49
CA PHE A 533 10.16 0.01 -1.84
C PHE A 533 10.17 -0.37 -3.32
N ARG A 534 11.09 0.23 -4.09
CA ARG A 534 11.15 0.10 -5.54
C ARG A 534 9.78 0.37 -6.19
N LYS A 535 9.37 1.64 -6.19
CA LYS A 535 8.25 2.13 -7.01
C LYS A 535 8.59 1.98 -8.51
N SER A 536 7.88 1.10 -9.21
CA SER A 536 7.94 1.06 -10.68
C SER A 536 7.51 2.43 -11.23
N PRO A 537 8.17 2.95 -12.28
CA PRO A 537 7.67 4.10 -13.01
C PRO A 537 6.21 3.89 -13.42
N ARG A 538 5.40 4.93 -13.26
CA ARG A 538 4.04 5.02 -13.77
C ARG A 538 4.15 5.00 -15.29
N PHE A 539 3.71 3.93 -15.94
CA PHE A 539 3.75 3.70 -17.39
C PHE A 539 5.11 3.47 -18.06
N THR A 540 5.66 2.25 -17.94
CA THR A 540 6.64 1.76 -18.93
C THR A 540 6.18 0.44 -19.54
N SER A 541 5.72 0.48 -20.80
CA SER A 541 5.77 -0.66 -21.70
C SER A 541 7.23 -0.83 -22.14
N VAL A 542 7.95 -1.72 -21.49
CA VAL A 542 9.29 -2.12 -21.92
C VAL A 542 9.07 -3.02 -23.15
N ASP A 543 9.49 -2.54 -24.32
CA ASP A 543 9.25 -3.11 -25.67
C ASP A 543 7.86 -2.89 -26.29
N THR A 544 7.62 -1.71 -26.88
CA THR A 544 6.60 -1.53 -27.93
C THR A 544 7.06 -2.00 -29.31
N SER A 545 8.31 -2.44 -29.47
CA SER A 545 8.85 -2.96 -30.73
C SER A 545 8.34 -4.36 -31.09
N VAL A 546 7.57 -5.02 -30.22
CA VAL A 546 7.03 -6.37 -30.51
C VAL A 546 5.53 -6.49 -30.18
N MET A 547 4.86 -5.38 -29.87
CA MET A 547 3.43 -5.40 -29.55
C MET A 547 2.63 -5.06 -30.79
N THR A 548 1.89 -6.06 -31.31
CA THR A 548 0.96 -5.82 -32.41
C THR A 548 -0.12 -4.83 -31.99
N GLU A 549 -0.72 -4.13 -32.96
CA GLU A 549 -1.74 -3.10 -32.79
C GLU A 549 -2.91 -3.51 -31.87
N GLN A 550 -3.18 -4.82 -31.73
CA GLN A 550 -4.20 -5.37 -30.82
C GLN A 550 -3.79 -5.41 -29.34
N ASP A 551 -2.50 -5.41 -29.02
CA ASP A 551 -1.99 -5.45 -27.64
C ASP A 551 -1.92 -4.05 -27.02
N ASN A 552 -1.67 -3.01 -27.82
CA ASN A 552 -1.77 -1.61 -27.38
C ASN A 552 -3.21 -1.24 -27.00
N ILE A 553 -4.20 -1.73 -27.76
CA ILE A 553 -5.63 -1.47 -27.49
C ILE A 553 -6.12 -2.24 -26.25
N LYS A 554 -5.48 -3.37 -25.88
CA LYS A 554 -5.80 -4.11 -24.65
C LYS A 554 -5.10 -3.54 -23.41
N MET A 555 -3.87 -3.02 -23.55
CA MET A 555 -3.19 -2.31 -22.45
C MET A 555 -3.84 -0.96 -22.14
N GLN A 556 -4.35 -0.24 -23.16
CA GLN A 556 -5.11 1.00 -22.95
C GLN A 556 -6.47 0.79 -22.27
N LYS A 557 -7.05 -0.41 -22.34
CA LYS A 557 -8.26 -0.80 -21.59
C LYS A 557 -7.99 -1.48 -20.26
N GLY A 558 -6.71 -1.69 -19.90
CA GLY A 558 -6.29 -2.47 -18.73
C GLY A 558 -5.87 -1.65 -17.51
N LEU A 559 -6.08 -0.33 -17.54
CA LEU A 559 -5.94 0.51 -16.36
C LEU A 559 -7.22 0.42 -15.53
N TRP A 560 -7.13 -0.35 -14.45
CA TRP A 560 -8.08 -0.40 -13.34
C TRP A 560 -9.44 -1.03 -13.67
N THR A 561 -9.50 -2.34 -13.48
CA THR A 561 -10.44 -2.92 -12.50
C THR A 561 -9.67 -3.97 -11.70
N PRO A 562 -9.93 -4.08 -10.38
CA PRO A 562 -8.97 -4.18 -9.28
C PRO A 562 -7.77 -5.15 -9.36
#